data_AF-T0R8K9-F1
#
_entry.id   AF-T0R8K9-F1
#
_cell.length_a   1.000
_cell.length_b   1.000
_cell.length_c   1.000
_cell.angle_alpha   90.00
_cell.angle_beta   90.00
_cell.angle_gamma   90.00
#
_symmetry.space_group_name_H-M   'P 1'
#
loop_
_entity.id
_entity.type
_entity.pdbx_description
1 polymer ?
#
loop_
_entity_poly.entity_id
_entity_poly.type
_entity_poly.pdbx_seq_one_letter_code
_entity_poly.pdbx_strand_id
1 'polypeptide(L)'
;MSDESVLVENPYHPARLKPARKGKKGPKLLAVVHQSGCTGCEVCIQGCPVDSIELVPGPNPSNPGFNQTVEIDLARCIGCQNCSQDCPWETITMYEQQDAYIAWGMETLKSELYIPETQLEKINSEYGISLDKEEAPAEESV
;
A
#
# COMPACT_ATOMS: atom_id res chain seq x y z
N MET A 1 12.57 -22.48 7.87
CA MET A 1 12.08 -22.79 6.52
C MET A 1 11.24 -21.59 6.13
N SER A 2 11.87 -20.63 5.46
CA SER A 2 11.27 -19.35 5.10
C SER A 2 10.08 -19.62 4.20
N ASP A 3 8.91 -19.27 4.71
CA ASP A 3 7.65 -19.16 3.99
C ASP A 3 7.81 -17.99 3.02
N GLU A 4 8.54 -18.20 1.93
CA GLU A 4 8.76 -17.18 0.89
C GLU A 4 7.50 -17.08 0.04
N SER A 5 6.41 -16.65 0.66
CA SER A 5 5.15 -16.46 -0.03
C SER A 5 5.28 -15.28 -0.98
N VAL A 6 5.05 -15.52 -2.27
CA VAL A 6 4.98 -14.44 -3.27
C VAL A 6 3.86 -13.47 -2.85
N LEU A 7 4.21 -12.20 -2.71
CA LEU A 7 3.25 -11.13 -2.44
C LEU A 7 2.64 -10.67 -3.75
N VAL A 8 1.31 -10.64 -3.80
CA VAL A 8 0.52 -10.16 -4.94
C VAL A 8 -0.36 -8.99 -4.50
N GLU A 9 -0.70 -8.11 -5.45
CA GLU A 9 -1.65 -7.04 -5.16
C GLU A 9 -2.98 -7.62 -4.69
N ASN A 10 -3.50 -7.09 -3.58
CA ASN A 10 -4.83 -7.43 -3.09
C ASN A 10 -5.89 -6.68 -3.92
N PRO A 11 -6.67 -7.36 -4.78
CA PRO A 11 -7.69 -6.72 -5.61
C PRO A 11 -8.92 -6.29 -4.80
N TYR A 12 -9.10 -6.87 -3.60
CA TYR A 12 -10.27 -6.65 -2.74
C TYR A 12 -10.08 -5.52 -1.72
N HIS A 13 -8.90 -4.93 -1.64
CA HIS A 13 -8.65 -3.82 -0.74
C HIS A 13 -9.40 -2.55 -1.21
N PRO A 14 -10.06 -1.78 -0.32
CA PRO A 14 -10.82 -0.58 -0.71
C PRO A 14 -9.97 0.46 -1.43
N ALA A 15 -8.66 0.53 -1.14
CA ALA A 15 -7.71 1.34 -1.88
C ALA A 15 -7.78 1.11 -3.39
N ARG A 16 -8.09 -0.11 -3.85
CA ARG A 16 -8.17 -0.44 -5.28
C ARG A 16 -9.34 0.24 -6.00
N LEU A 17 -10.36 0.69 -5.27
CA LEU A 17 -11.48 1.48 -5.82
C LEU A 17 -11.10 2.95 -6.09
N LYS A 18 -9.98 3.43 -5.53
CA LYS A 18 -9.51 4.81 -5.74
C LYS A 18 -9.03 5.01 -7.18
N PRO A 19 -9.25 6.18 -7.79
CA PRO A 19 -8.89 6.44 -9.17
C PRO A 19 -7.38 6.23 -9.39
N ALA A 20 -7.03 5.66 -10.54
CA ALA A 20 -5.63 5.51 -10.93
C ALA A 20 -4.97 6.88 -11.12
N ARG A 21 -3.66 6.91 -10.90
CA ARG A 21 -2.83 8.10 -11.09
C ARG A 21 -2.93 8.58 -12.54
N LYS A 22 -3.32 9.83 -12.76
CA LYS A 22 -3.35 10.44 -14.10
C LYS A 22 -1.93 10.81 -14.55
N GLY A 23 -1.50 10.32 -15.70
CA GLY A 23 -0.26 10.73 -16.37
C GLY A 23 0.65 9.59 -16.82
N LYS A 24 1.38 9.79 -17.93
CA LYS A 24 2.21 8.74 -18.57
C LYS A 24 3.55 8.47 -17.87
N LYS A 25 4.11 9.43 -17.12
CA LYS A 25 5.42 9.29 -16.47
C LYS A 25 5.27 9.04 -14.98
N GLY A 26 5.85 7.96 -14.45
CA GLY A 26 5.89 7.66 -13.02
C GLY A 26 6.62 8.75 -12.21
N PRO A 27 6.32 8.89 -10.91
CA PRO A 27 7.08 9.81 -10.06
C PRO A 27 8.52 9.29 -9.91
N LYS A 28 9.47 10.22 -9.79
CA LYS A 28 10.88 9.85 -9.57
C LYS A 28 11.12 9.32 -8.15
N LEU A 29 10.36 9.85 -7.20
CA LEU A 29 10.46 9.53 -5.79
C LEU A 29 9.14 8.94 -5.30
N LEU A 30 9.23 7.92 -4.47
CA LEU A 30 8.10 7.27 -3.81
C LEU A 30 8.32 7.27 -2.31
N ALA A 31 7.25 7.46 -1.56
CA ALA A 31 7.29 7.47 -0.11
C ALA A 31 7.12 6.06 0.43
N VAL A 32 7.98 5.66 1.38
CA VAL A 32 7.91 4.39 2.11
C VAL A 32 7.86 4.71 3.61
N VAL A 33 7.04 3.96 4.33
CA VAL A 33 6.83 4.15 5.77
C VAL A 33 7.61 3.09 6.53
N HIS A 34 8.42 3.53 7.48
CA HIS A 34 9.04 2.69 8.49
C HIS A 34 7.98 2.31 9.54
N GLN A 35 7.30 1.16 9.33
CA GLN A 35 6.19 0.76 10.20
C GLN A 35 6.63 0.48 11.65
N SER A 36 7.91 0.19 11.87
CA SER A 36 8.50 0.00 13.20
C SER A 36 8.43 1.24 14.10
N GLY A 37 8.49 2.44 13.52
CA GLY A 37 8.37 3.71 14.25
C GLY A 37 7.02 4.40 14.09
N CYS A 38 6.18 3.93 13.16
CA CYS A 38 4.88 4.52 12.89
C CYS A 38 3.90 4.23 14.03
N THR A 39 3.16 5.25 14.46
CA THR A 39 2.13 5.14 15.51
C THR A 39 0.69 5.20 14.99
N GLY A 40 0.52 5.34 13.66
CA GLY A 40 -0.81 5.47 13.07
C GLY A 40 -1.51 6.78 13.44
N CYS A 41 -0.79 7.90 13.58
CA CYS A 41 -1.36 9.20 13.93
C CYS A 41 -2.22 9.87 12.83
N GLU A 42 -2.30 9.27 11.63
CA GLU A 42 -3.14 9.67 10.50
C GLU A 42 -2.89 11.07 9.89
N VAL A 43 -1.94 11.85 10.42
CA VAL A 43 -1.60 13.19 9.89
C VAL A 43 -1.23 13.13 8.41
N CYS A 44 -0.42 12.14 8.02
CA CYS A 44 0.00 11.95 6.63
C CYS A 44 -1.15 11.56 5.68
N ILE A 45 -2.17 10.86 6.18
CA ILE A 45 -3.34 10.47 5.38
C ILE A 45 -4.10 11.72 4.95
N GLN A 46 -4.36 12.62 5.90
CA GLN A 46 -5.05 13.89 5.62
C GLN A 46 -4.24 14.81 4.69
N GLY A 47 -2.92 14.75 4.77
CA GLY A 47 -2.02 15.54 3.92
C GLY A 47 -1.82 14.99 2.51
N CYS A 48 -2.30 13.78 2.20
CA CYS A 48 -2.02 13.13 0.91
C CYS A 48 -2.96 13.64 -0.21
N PRO A 49 -2.44 14.33 -1.25
CA PRO A 49 -3.27 14.93 -2.30
C PRO A 49 -3.95 13.91 -3.23
N VAL A 50 -3.51 12.65 -3.19
CA VAL A 50 -4.02 11.55 -4.02
C VAL A 50 -4.59 10.41 -3.18
N ASP A 51 -4.69 10.60 -1.86
CA ASP A 51 -5.22 9.62 -0.93
C ASP A 51 -4.60 8.23 -1.10
N SER A 52 -3.27 8.18 -1.24
CA SER A 52 -2.51 6.94 -1.48
C SER A 52 -2.02 6.25 -0.19
N ILE A 53 -2.58 6.59 0.96
CA ILE A 53 -2.11 6.10 2.27
C ILE A 53 -3.25 5.38 2.95
N GLU A 54 -3.02 4.16 3.39
CA GLU A 54 -4.00 3.30 4.04
C GLU A 54 -3.61 3.04 5.50
N LEU A 55 -4.63 2.89 6.36
CA LEU A 55 -4.45 2.42 7.73
C LEU A 55 -4.27 0.91 7.74
N VAL A 56 -3.25 0.44 8.45
CA VAL A 56 -3.00 -0.98 8.68
C VAL A 56 -3.39 -1.31 10.12
N PRO A 57 -4.25 -2.31 10.35
CA PRO A 57 -4.65 -2.72 11.69
C PRO A 57 -3.47 -3.35 12.43
N GLY A 58 -3.43 -3.11 13.73
CA GLY A 58 -2.38 -3.59 14.62
C GLY A 58 -2.26 -5.12 14.67
N PRO A 59 -1.19 -5.63 15.32
CA PRO A 59 -0.87 -7.05 15.33
C PRO A 59 -1.85 -7.90 16.17
N ASN A 60 -2.63 -7.29 17.06
CA ASN A 60 -3.54 -8.02 17.92
C ASN A 60 -4.95 -8.12 17.27
N PRO A 61 -5.40 -9.32 16.85
CA PRO A 61 -6.71 -9.47 16.22
C PRO A 61 -7.88 -9.17 17.17
N SER A 62 -7.69 -9.32 18.49
CA SER A 62 -8.72 -8.98 19.49
C SER A 62 -8.82 -7.48 19.75
N ASN A 63 -7.80 -6.70 19.38
CA ASN A 63 -7.79 -5.24 19.49
C ASN A 63 -6.99 -4.61 18.33
N PRO A 64 -7.54 -4.63 17.11
CA PRO A 64 -6.83 -4.17 15.90
C PRO A 64 -6.59 -2.65 15.89
N GLY A 65 -7.31 -1.90 16.73
CA GLY A 65 -7.13 -0.45 16.87
C GLY A 65 -5.88 -0.06 17.69
N PHE A 66 -5.22 -1.01 18.34
CA PHE A 66 -4.01 -0.74 19.12
C PHE A 66 -2.76 -0.98 18.27
N ASN A 67 -1.83 -0.01 18.29
CA ASN A 67 -0.61 -0.01 17.46
C ASN A 67 -0.93 -0.15 15.96
N GLN A 68 -1.91 0.61 15.48
CA GLN A 68 -2.13 0.76 14.05
C GLN A 68 -0.95 1.49 13.41
N THR A 69 -0.66 1.14 12.18
CA THR A 69 0.36 1.79 11.36
C THR A 69 -0.28 2.28 10.07
N VAL A 70 0.51 2.92 9.22
CA VAL A 70 0.06 3.29 7.87
C VAL A 70 0.95 2.62 6.83
N GLU A 71 0.38 2.40 5.66
CA GLU A 71 1.06 1.89 4.48
C GLU A 71 0.79 2.83 3.31
N ILE A 72 1.79 3.07 2.46
CA ILE A 72 1.65 3.91 1.28
C ILE A 72 1.55 3.02 0.04
N ASP A 73 0.50 3.22 -0.75
CA ASP A 73 0.33 2.58 -2.05
C ASP A 73 1.31 3.19 -3.06
N LEU A 74 2.41 2.50 -3.27
CA LEU A 74 3.49 2.88 -4.21
C LEU A 74 2.98 3.08 -5.64
N ALA A 75 1.94 2.34 -6.04
CA ALA A 75 1.36 2.46 -7.39
C ALA A 75 0.59 3.78 -7.57
N ARG A 76 0.06 4.36 -6.48
CA ARG A 76 -0.72 5.61 -6.50
C ARG A 76 0.05 6.84 -6.03
N CYS A 77 1.09 6.66 -5.24
CA CYS A 77 1.93 7.75 -4.78
C CYS A 77 2.43 8.61 -5.96
N ILE A 78 2.33 9.93 -5.83
CA ILE A 78 2.82 10.89 -6.84
C ILE A 78 4.15 11.53 -6.48
N GLY A 79 4.76 11.12 -5.36
CA GLY A 79 6.04 11.66 -4.90
C GLY A 79 5.99 13.13 -4.47
N CYS A 80 4.85 13.61 -3.96
CA CYS A 80 4.67 15.00 -3.53
C CYS A 80 5.42 15.38 -2.24
N GLN A 81 5.87 14.40 -1.46
CA GLN A 81 6.64 14.56 -0.22
C GLN A 81 5.90 15.19 0.98
N ASN A 82 4.62 15.59 0.86
CA ASN A 82 3.85 16.11 1.99
C ASN A 82 3.92 15.21 3.22
N CYS A 83 3.67 13.90 3.03
CA CYS A 83 3.70 12.93 4.12
C CYS A 83 5.06 12.86 4.85
N SER A 84 6.19 13.07 4.18
CA SER A 84 7.50 13.06 4.85
C SER A 84 7.74 14.32 5.68
N GLN A 85 7.17 15.46 5.27
CA GLN A 85 7.28 16.72 5.99
C GLN A 85 6.30 16.80 7.16
N ASP A 86 5.11 16.22 7.00
CA ASP A 86 4.03 16.30 7.98
C ASP A 86 4.14 15.22 9.07
N CYS A 87 5.01 14.23 8.90
CA CYS A 87 5.15 13.13 9.86
C CYS A 87 5.85 13.62 11.15
N PRO A 88 5.16 13.61 12.31
CA PRO A 88 5.77 14.06 13.57
C PRO A 88 6.84 13.10 14.10
N TRP A 89 6.87 11.87 13.59
CA TRP A 89 7.81 10.81 13.99
C TRP A 89 8.94 10.61 13.00
N GLU A 90 8.95 11.36 11.88
CA GLU A 90 9.95 11.24 10.82
C GLU A 90 10.08 9.80 10.26
N THR A 91 8.98 9.03 10.27
CA THR A 91 8.98 7.61 9.87
C THR A 91 8.74 7.40 8.39
N ILE A 92 8.80 8.44 7.57
CA ILE A 92 8.47 8.37 6.14
C ILE A 92 9.68 8.86 5.34
N THR A 93 10.24 7.95 4.55
CA THR A 93 11.44 8.21 3.75
C THR A 93 11.09 8.20 2.27
N MET A 94 11.67 9.14 1.52
CA MET A 94 11.52 9.23 0.07
C MET A 94 12.63 8.43 -0.61
N TYR A 95 12.25 7.39 -1.37
CA TYR A 95 13.16 6.55 -2.14
C TYR A 95 13.02 6.82 -3.64
N GLU A 96 14.05 6.54 -4.42
CA GLU A 96 13.91 6.49 -5.87
C GLU A 96 12.92 5.40 -6.29
N GLN A 97 12.19 5.62 -7.39
CA GLN A 97 11.13 4.71 -7.85
C GLN A 97 11.58 3.24 -7.94
N GLN A 98 12.83 3.00 -8.36
CA GLN A 98 13.39 1.66 -8.55
C GLN A 98 13.71 0.96 -7.22
N ASP A 99 14.06 1.73 -6.20
CA ASP A 99 14.46 1.22 -4.89
C ASP A 99 13.30 1.17 -3.90
N ALA A 100 12.22 1.92 -4.17
CA ALA A 100 11.11 2.05 -3.25
C ALA A 100 10.40 0.72 -2.94
N TYR A 101 10.30 -0.20 -3.92
CA TYR A 101 9.74 -1.53 -3.68
C TYR A 101 10.65 -2.40 -2.80
N ILE A 102 11.97 -2.26 -2.95
CA ILE A 102 12.95 -2.97 -2.11
C ILE A 102 12.86 -2.43 -0.68
N ALA A 103 12.87 -1.11 -0.52
CA ALA A 103 12.72 -0.45 0.78
C ALA A 103 11.38 -0.82 1.43
N TRP A 104 10.28 -0.79 0.68
CA TRP A 104 8.98 -1.21 1.18
C TRP A 104 8.99 -2.64 1.68
N GLY A 105 9.62 -3.58 0.96
CA GLY A 105 9.73 -4.98 1.40
C GLY A 105 10.56 -5.18 2.68
N MET A 106 11.46 -4.24 3.01
CA MET A 106 12.28 -4.29 4.22
C MET A 106 11.62 -3.60 5.43
N GLU A 107 10.87 -2.53 5.17
CA GLU A 107 10.37 -1.61 6.20
C GLU A 107 8.90 -1.85 6.58
N THR A 108 8.15 -2.51 5.71
CA THR A 108 6.73 -2.85 5.92
C THR A 108 6.64 -4.12 6.75
N LEU A 109 6.11 -4.00 7.97
CA LEU A 109 5.89 -5.13 8.88
C LEU A 109 4.63 -5.92 8.53
N LYS A 110 3.60 -5.23 8.05
CA LYS A 110 2.31 -5.81 7.65
C LYS A 110 1.70 -4.97 6.53
N SER A 111 1.27 -5.64 5.47
CA SER A 111 0.59 -5.03 4.33
C SER A 111 -0.84 -5.57 4.21
N GLU A 112 -1.78 -4.69 3.89
CA GLU A 112 -3.13 -5.07 3.44
C GLU A 112 -3.30 -4.87 1.92
N LEU A 113 -2.41 -4.07 1.31
CA LEU A 113 -2.37 -3.79 -0.13
C LEU A 113 -1.74 -4.91 -0.94
N TYR A 114 -0.79 -5.62 -0.36
CA TYR A 114 -0.07 -6.74 -0.94
C TYR A 114 -0.16 -7.94 0.00
N ILE A 115 -0.84 -8.99 -0.43
CA ILE A 115 -1.10 -10.18 0.37
C ILE A 115 -0.38 -11.40 -0.22
N PRO A 116 -0.08 -12.43 0.58
CA PRO A 116 0.41 -13.69 0.06
C PRO A 116 -0.54 -14.27 -1.00
N GLU A 117 0.01 -14.81 -2.09
CA GLU A 117 -0.79 -15.48 -3.13
C GLU A 117 -1.71 -16.57 -2.54
N THR A 118 -1.20 -17.33 -1.57
CA THR A 118 -1.96 -18.35 -0.83
C THR A 118 -3.14 -17.79 -0.04
N GLN A 119 -3.07 -16.52 0.40
CA GLN A 119 -4.18 -15.84 1.05
C GLN A 119 -5.23 -15.43 0.03
N LEU A 120 -4.81 -14.94 -1.15
CA LEU A 120 -5.73 -14.59 -2.22
C LEU A 120 -6.52 -15.80 -2.72
N GLU A 121 -5.86 -16.95 -2.91
CA GLU A 121 -6.50 -18.22 -3.28
C GLU A 121 -7.57 -18.66 -2.28
N LYS A 122 -7.31 -18.50 -0.98
CA LYS A 122 -8.27 -18.81 0.08
C LYS A 122 -9.50 -17.91 0.02
N ILE A 123 -9.29 -16.61 -0.14
CA ILE A 123 -10.38 -15.63 -0.30
C ILE A 123 -11.23 -16.00 -1.53
N ASN A 124 -10.59 -16.25 -2.68
CA ASN A 124 -11.30 -16.61 -3.90
C ASN A 124 -12.14 -17.90 -3.73
N SER A 125 -11.57 -18.92 -3.06
CA SER A 125 -12.26 -20.17 -2.78
C SER A 125 -13.45 -19.98 -1.83
N GLU A 126 -13.28 -19.18 -0.77
CA GLU A 126 -14.32 -18.89 0.22
C GLU A 126 -15.52 -18.16 -0.40
N TYR A 127 -15.27 -17.19 -1.27
CA TYR A 127 -16.31 -16.41 -1.94
C TYR A 127 -16.77 -17.02 -3.29
N GLY A 128 -16.21 -18.16 -3.70
CA GLY A 128 -16.56 -18.82 -4.96
C GLY A 128 -16.24 -18.01 -6.22
N ILE A 129 -15.20 -17.18 -6.17
CA ILE A 129 -14.80 -16.27 -7.26
C ILE A 129 -13.83 -17.01 -8.18
N SER A 130 -14.23 -17.29 -9.42
CA SER A 130 -13.32 -17.66 -10.51
C SER A 130 -12.83 -16.39 -11.20
N LEU A 131 -11.54 -16.07 -11.05
CA LEU A 131 -10.91 -14.97 -11.78
C LEU A 131 -10.71 -15.40 -13.24
N ASP A 132 -11.73 -15.17 -14.07
CA ASP A 132 -11.55 -15.18 -15.51
C ASP A 132 -10.72 -13.94 -15.87
N LYS A 133 -9.55 -14.18 -16.48
CA LYS A 133 -8.45 -13.22 -16.59
C LYS A 133 -8.67 -12.21 -17.74
N GLU A 134 -9.64 -11.31 -17.65
CA GLU A 134 -9.93 -10.22 -18.62
C GLU A 134 -10.63 -9.06 -17.87
N GLU A 135 -10.32 -7.76 -17.94
CA GLU A 135 -9.48 -6.88 -18.77
C GLU A 135 -8.98 -5.71 -17.89
N ALA A 136 -7.77 -5.20 -18.13
CA ALA A 136 -7.37 -3.89 -17.64
C ALA A 136 -8.28 -2.82 -18.29
N PRO A 137 -8.80 -1.82 -17.54
CA PRO A 137 -9.67 -0.82 -18.12
C PRO A 137 -8.95 -0.04 -19.22
N ALA A 138 -9.61 0.03 -20.37
CA ALA A 138 -9.15 0.65 -21.60
C ALA A 138 -8.63 2.08 -21.41
N GLU A 139 -7.52 2.38 -22.08
CA GLU A 139 -7.11 3.76 -22.35
C GLU A 139 -8.20 4.43 -23.21
N GLU A 140 -9.04 5.28 -22.62
CA GLU A 140 -9.85 6.23 -23.40
C GLU A 140 -8.97 7.41 -23.82
N SER A 141 -8.42 7.26 -25.02
CA SER A 141 -7.92 8.35 -25.85
C SER A 141 -9.10 9.06 -26.52
N VAL A 142 -9.38 10.31 -26.13
CA VAL A 142 -9.99 11.34 -27.00
C VAL A 142 -9.37 12.69 -26.66
#